data_AF-A0A432SBD3-F1
#
_entry.id   AF-A0A432SBD3-F1
#
_cell.length_a   1.000
_cell.length_b   1.000
_cell.length_c   1.000
_cell.angle_alpha   90.00
_cell.angle_beta   90.00
_cell.angle_gamma   90.00
#
_symmetry.space_group_name_H-M   'P 1'
#
loop_
_entity.id
_entity.type
_entity.pdbx_description
1 polymer ?
#
loop_
_entity_poly.entity_id
_entity_poly.type
_entity_poly.pdbx_seq_one_letter_code
_entity_poly.pdbx_strand_id
1 'polypeptide(L)'
;MTLPALDIPLTLPFELPLLVHPIVVHFAMALPIVIVLLEISNLIFKRRALSVTSLLFMLLVMVIYFAAFFTGKVDGSEAGPLLSAAGKEELKEHKLIGTYLVYATVLLVAVKSFSMLIARGWAKGLFFFVLVLFIAASLKQGKDGGELVYEYGANNEMVATHEDTIDDLNDRVEELEEQLAQSKEVSGATLEAVKEVQNTLGKSLDNVVEATGNAVDAVTDYVNKTAQSVGEAVDAMVGDRNMSEPAETVAPQEVNRSVPVSMPKMNRTSIPRGDIATH
;
A
#
# COMPACT_ATOMS: atom_id res chain seq x y z
N MET A 1 35.24 -20.41 -4.50
CA MET A 1 35.64 -20.36 -5.93
C MET A 1 34.37 -20.14 -6.73
N THR A 2 34.31 -19.11 -7.58
CA THR A 2 33.10 -18.82 -8.38
C THR A 2 33.00 -19.81 -9.53
N LEU A 3 32.01 -20.71 -9.49
CA LEU A 3 31.71 -21.59 -10.62
C LEU A 3 31.16 -20.76 -11.80
N PRO A 4 31.44 -21.15 -13.07
CA PRO A 4 30.94 -20.42 -14.22
C PRO A 4 29.41 -20.45 -14.28
N ALA A 5 28.78 -19.28 -14.49
CA ALA A 5 27.33 -19.19 -14.66
C ALA A 5 26.92 -19.88 -15.97
N LEU A 6 26.16 -20.97 -15.84
CA LEU A 6 25.51 -21.65 -16.96
C LEU A 6 24.02 -21.30 -16.93
N ASP A 7 23.42 -21.07 -18.08
CA ASP A 7 21.95 -20.97 -18.21
C ASP A 7 21.49 -21.92 -19.32
N ILE A 8 20.28 -22.43 -19.18
CA ILE A 8 19.67 -23.32 -20.16
C ILE A 8 18.91 -22.44 -21.15
N PRO A 9 19.30 -22.39 -22.44
CA PRO A 9 18.68 -21.51 -23.44
C PRO A 9 17.35 -22.10 -23.93
N LEU A 10 16.44 -22.41 -23.01
CA LEU A 10 15.10 -22.91 -23.31
C LEU A 10 14.06 -22.03 -22.62
N THR A 11 13.10 -21.55 -23.39
CA THR A 11 11.94 -20.80 -22.89
C THR A 11 10.69 -21.65 -23.07
N LEU A 12 9.88 -21.75 -22.02
CA LEU A 12 8.60 -22.46 -22.10
C LEU A 12 7.55 -21.58 -22.80
N PRO A 13 6.67 -22.15 -23.64
CA PRO A 13 5.62 -21.40 -24.34
C PRO A 13 4.38 -21.14 -23.46
N PHE A 14 4.47 -21.38 -22.15
CA PHE A 14 3.37 -21.23 -21.19
C PHE A 14 3.92 -20.75 -19.84
N GLU A 15 3.04 -20.17 -19.03
CA GLU A 15 3.36 -19.68 -17.69
C GLU A 15 3.27 -20.83 -16.66
N LEU A 16 4.21 -20.83 -15.70
CA LEU A 16 4.22 -21.78 -14.60
C LEU A 16 3.58 -21.14 -13.37
N PRO A 17 2.74 -21.87 -12.60
CA PRO A 17 2.21 -21.36 -11.35
C PRO A 17 3.31 -21.13 -10.31
N LEU A 18 3.14 -20.08 -9.50
CA LEU A 18 4.00 -19.79 -8.35
C LEU A 18 3.91 -20.91 -7.30
N LEU A 19 4.94 -21.04 -6.47
CA LEU A 19 5.00 -21.98 -5.33
C LEU A 19 4.96 -23.47 -5.73
N VAL A 20 5.07 -23.78 -7.02
CA VAL A 20 5.17 -25.17 -7.50
C VAL A 20 6.58 -25.71 -7.27
N HIS A 21 7.60 -24.86 -7.20
CA HIS A 21 8.98 -25.30 -7.05
C HIS A 21 9.22 -26.19 -5.82
N PRO A 22 8.79 -25.81 -4.59
CA PRO A 22 8.91 -26.67 -3.41
C PRO A 22 8.36 -28.06 -3.64
N ILE A 23 7.15 -28.19 -4.21
CA ILE A 23 6.52 -29.49 -4.45
C ILE A 23 7.38 -30.36 -5.36
N VAL A 24 7.89 -29.78 -6.46
CA VAL A 24 8.69 -30.52 -7.45
C VAL A 24 10.06 -30.91 -6.89
N VAL A 25 10.72 -30.06 -6.09
CA VAL A 25 12.05 -30.39 -5.53
C VAL A 25 11.99 -31.54 -4.53
N HIS A 26 10.89 -31.72 -3.77
CA HIS A 26 10.75 -32.89 -2.89
C HIS A 26 10.90 -34.22 -3.68
N PHE A 27 10.31 -34.30 -4.87
CA PHE A 27 10.48 -35.47 -5.74
C PHE A 27 11.89 -35.56 -6.32
N ALA A 28 12.48 -34.43 -6.74
CA ALA A 28 13.86 -34.37 -7.24
C ALA A 28 14.87 -34.89 -6.21
N MET A 29 14.56 -34.71 -4.93
CA MET A 29 15.39 -35.12 -3.80
C MET A 29 15.16 -36.57 -3.36
N ALA A 30 13.90 -37.00 -3.30
CA ALA A 30 13.56 -38.33 -2.78
C ALA A 30 13.85 -39.47 -3.77
N LEU A 31 13.62 -39.26 -5.07
CA LEU A 31 13.76 -40.32 -6.07
C LEU A 31 15.19 -40.86 -6.25
N PRO A 32 16.25 -40.05 -6.22
CA PRO A 32 17.63 -40.56 -6.21
C PRO A 32 17.91 -41.56 -5.08
N ILE A 33 17.33 -41.37 -3.89
CA ILE A 33 17.46 -42.29 -2.77
C ILE A 33 16.80 -43.64 -3.09
N VAL A 34 15.60 -43.61 -3.68
CA VAL A 34 14.90 -44.81 -4.17
C VAL A 34 15.74 -45.54 -5.22
N ILE A 35 16.39 -44.82 -6.12
CA ILE A 35 17.28 -45.39 -7.14
C ILE A 35 18.47 -46.10 -6.48
N VAL A 36 19.10 -45.53 -5.45
CA VAL A 36 20.16 -46.22 -4.70
C VAL A 36 19.66 -47.53 -4.11
N LEU A 37 18.47 -47.55 -3.49
CA LEU A 37 17.89 -48.77 -2.94
C LEU A 37 17.64 -49.83 -4.03
N LEU A 38 17.17 -49.42 -5.21
CA LEU A 38 17.03 -50.30 -6.36
C LEU A 38 18.37 -50.85 -6.85
N GLU A 39 19.43 -50.03 -6.85
CA GLU A 39 20.77 -50.46 -7.26
C GLU A 39 21.43 -51.40 -6.26
N ILE A 40 21.28 -51.16 -4.96
CA ILE A 40 21.74 -52.08 -3.92
C ILE A 40 21.00 -53.43 -4.08
N SER A 41 19.69 -53.38 -4.25
CA SER A 41 18.87 -54.57 -4.50
C SER A 41 19.32 -55.30 -5.78
N ASN A 42 19.62 -54.56 -6.84
CA ASN A 42 20.14 -55.11 -8.09
C ASN A 42 21.55 -55.73 -7.93
N LEU A 43 22.38 -55.20 -7.04
CA LEU A 43 23.71 -55.75 -6.74
C LEU A 43 23.62 -57.11 -6.03
N ILE A 44 22.64 -57.26 -5.13
CA ILE A 44 22.35 -58.50 -4.39
C ILE A 44 21.66 -59.54 -5.30
N PHE A 45 20.54 -59.17 -5.92
CA PHE A 45 19.69 -60.11 -6.66
C PHE A 45 20.08 -60.30 -8.12
N LYS A 46 20.87 -59.38 -8.70
CA LYS A 46 21.38 -59.43 -10.08
C LYS A 46 20.27 -59.60 -11.14
N ARG A 47 19.08 -59.04 -10.88
CA ARG A 47 17.91 -59.16 -11.77
C ARG A 47 17.91 -58.05 -12.81
N ARG A 48 17.85 -58.41 -14.10
CA ARG A 48 17.78 -57.44 -15.21
C ARG A 48 16.63 -56.45 -15.05
N ALA A 49 15.47 -56.90 -14.56
CA ALA A 49 14.30 -56.06 -14.30
C ALA A 49 14.64 -54.87 -13.38
N LEU A 50 15.35 -55.09 -12.27
CA LEU A 50 15.74 -54.03 -11.33
C LEU A 50 16.63 -52.98 -11.99
N SER A 51 17.56 -53.40 -12.86
CA SER A 51 18.40 -52.48 -13.60
C SER A 51 17.63 -51.62 -14.60
N VAL A 52 16.59 -52.18 -15.25
CA VAL A 52 15.73 -51.45 -16.17
C VAL A 52 14.83 -50.49 -15.41
N THR A 53 14.21 -50.93 -14.32
CA THR A 53 13.40 -50.07 -13.45
C THR A 53 14.21 -48.89 -12.93
N SER A 54 15.44 -49.12 -12.45
CA SER A 54 16.34 -48.04 -12.02
C SER A 54 16.63 -47.03 -13.15
N LEU A 55 16.87 -47.50 -14.38
CA LEU A 55 17.04 -46.60 -15.54
C LEU A 55 15.79 -45.75 -15.81
N LEU A 56 14.60 -46.34 -15.73
CA LEU A 56 13.33 -45.59 -15.90
C LEU A 56 13.15 -44.52 -14.82
N PHE A 57 13.46 -44.85 -13.56
CA PHE A 57 13.43 -43.87 -12.48
C PHE A 57 14.47 -42.76 -12.68
N MET A 58 15.66 -43.07 -13.22
CA MET A 58 16.66 -42.06 -13.57
C MET A 58 16.20 -41.11 -14.68
N LEU A 59 15.51 -41.63 -15.70
CA LEU A 59 14.90 -40.79 -16.73
C LEU A 59 13.80 -39.90 -16.14
N LEU A 60 13.01 -40.43 -15.22
CA LEU A 60 12.01 -39.64 -14.49
C LEU A 60 12.66 -38.55 -13.64
N VAL A 61 13.74 -38.86 -12.92
CA VAL A 61 14.53 -37.88 -12.15
C VAL A 61 15.04 -36.76 -13.07
N MET A 62 15.58 -37.10 -14.23
CA MET A 62 16.03 -36.10 -15.21
C MET A 62 14.90 -35.13 -15.56
N VAL A 63 13.71 -35.64 -15.92
CA VAL A 63 12.53 -34.80 -16.23
C VAL A 63 12.14 -33.92 -15.05
N ILE A 64 12.15 -34.47 -13.83
CA ILE A 64 11.79 -33.74 -12.61
C ILE A 64 12.81 -32.64 -12.28
N TYR A 65 14.11 -32.86 -12.49
CA TYR A 65 15.12 -31.82 -12.32
C TYR A 65 14.96 -30.67 -13.34
N PHE A 66 14.61 -30.98 -14.59
CA PHE A 66 14.24 -29.95 -15.56
C PHE A 66 13.01 -29.17 -15.10
N ALA A 67 11.97 -29.86 -14.62
CA ALA A 67 10.78 -29.21 -14.08
C ALA A 67 11.13 -28.30 -12.88
N ALA A 68 11.94 -28.79 -11.94
CA ALA A 68 12.42 -28.04 -10.78
C ALA A 68 13.21 -26.79 -11.19
N PHE A 69 14.05 -26.89 -12.22
CA PHE A 69 14.80 -25.75 -12.74
C PHE A 69 13.87 -24.66 -13.28
N PHE A 70 12.87 -25.01 -14.09
CA PHE A 70 11.97 -24.02 -14.66
C PHE A 70 11.04 -23.40 -13.61
N THR A 71 10.48 -24.22 -12.71
CA THR A 71 9.64 -23.69 -11.62
C THR A 71 10.46 -22.82 -10.66
N GLY A 72 11.71 -23.20 -10.37
CA GLY A 72 12.61 -22.41 -9.52
C GLY A 72 13.07 -21.11 -10.16
N LYS A 73 13.17 -21.06 -11.50
CA LYS A 73 13.48 -19.81 -12.22
C LYS A 73 12.37 -18.79 -12.07
N VAL A 74 11.10 -19.23 -12.08
CA VAL A 74 9.92 -18.38 -11.87
C VAL A 74 9.83 -17.94 -10.41
N ASP A 75 9.87 -18.89 -9.46
CA ASP A 75 9.78 -18.55 -8.03
C ASP A 75 10.95 -17.64 -7.59
N GLY A 76 12.15 -17.88 -8.12
CA GLY A 76 13.33 -17.06 -7.83
C GLY A 76 13.28 -15.66 -8.47
N SER A 77 12.63 -15.47 -9.63
CA SER A 77 12.49 -14.13 -10.21
C SER A 77 11.52 -13.26 -9.45
N GLU A 78 10.46 -13.85 -8.88
CA GLU A 78 9.48 -13.13 -8.06
C GLU A 78 10.01 -12.85 -6.64
N ALA A 79 10.68 -13.83 -6.02
CA ALA A 79 11.28 -13.64 -4.70
C ALA A 79 12.50 -12.70 -4.75
N GLY A 80 13.28 -12.74 -5.83
CA GLY A 80 14.58 -12.07 -5.93
C GLY A 80 14.61 -10.59 -5.54
N PRO A 81 13.72 -9.72 -6.06
CA PRO A 81 13.68 -8.30 -5.72
C PRO A 81 13.45 -8.04 -4.23
N LEU A 82 12.63 -8.89 -3.62
CA LEU A 82 12.12 -8.81 -2.25
C LEU A 82 13.20 -9.20 -1.21
N LEU A 83 14.15 -10.05 -1.59
CA LEU A 83 15.20 -10.52 -0.69
C LEU A 83 16.23 -9.44 -0.28
N SER A 84 16.80 -9.63 0.92
CA SER A 84 17.97 -8.90 1.41
C SER A 84 19.21 -9.16 0.53
N ALA A 85 20.30 -8.39 0.73
CA ALA A 85 21.54 -8.60 -0.01
C ALA A 85 22.11 -10.03 0.17
N ALA A 86 22.06 -10.55 1.40
CA ALA A 86 22.47 -11.92 1.71
C ALA A 86 21.54 -12.95 1.05
N GLY A 87 20.21 -12.76 1.14
CA GLY A 87 19.25 -13.65 0.48
C GLY A 87 19.39 -13.68 -1.05
N LYS A 88 19.77 -12.55 -1.67
CA LYS A 88 20.07 -12.47 -3.11
C LYS A 88 21.34 -13.23 -3.49
N GLU A 89 22.33 -13.26 -2.62
CA GLU A 89 23.55 -14.04 -2.84
C GLU A 89 23.25 -15.54 -2.71
N GLU A 90 22.53 -15.93 -1.66
CA GLU A 90 22.11 -17.32 -1.43
C GLU A 90 21.23 -17.82 -2.58
N LEU A 91 20.26 -17.02 -3.06
CA LEU A 91 19.44 -17.35 -4.22
C LEU A 91 20.27 -17.58 -5.49
N LYS A 92 21.35 -16.80 -5.69
CA LYS A 92 22.25 -16.99 -6.85
C LYS A 92 23.06 -18.28 -6.73
N GLU A 93 23.60 -18.57 -5.55
CA GLU A 93 24.33 -19.82 -5.32
C GLU A 93 23.41 -21.03 -5.47
N HIS A 94 22.22 -20.97 -4.86
CA HIS A 94 21.17 -21.98 -4.99
C HIS A 94 20.82 -22.22 -6.47
N LYS A 95 20.59 -21.16 -7.25
CA LYS A 95 20.32 -21.28 -8.70
C LYS A 95 21.49 -21.93 -9.44
N LEU A 96 22.73 -21.56 -9.10
CA LEU A 96 23.92 -22.05 -9.77
C LEU A 96 24.12 -23.55 -9.53
N ILE A 97 24.08 -23.99 -8.28
CA ILE A 97 24.21 -25.41 -7.92
C ILE A 97 23.03 -26.21 -8.48
N GLY A 98 21.81 -25.69 -8.41
CA GLY A 98 20.63 -26.30 -9.01
C GLY A 98 20.79 -26.54 -10.52
N THR A 99 21.38 -25.59 -11.24
CA THR A 99 21.69 -25.72 -12.67
C THR A 99 22.71 -26.83 -12.94
N TYR A 100 23.77 -26.91 -12.12
CA TYR A 100 24.74 -27.99 -12.22
C TYR A 100 24.11 -29.37 -11.96
N LEU A 101 23.17 -29.46 -11.03
CA LEU A 101 22.46 -30.71 -10.77
C LEU A 101 21.61 -31.15 -11.97
N VAL A 102 20.99 -30.23 -12.72
CA VAL A 102 20.30 -30.57 -13.98
C VAL A 102 21.28 -31.22 -14.96
N TYR A 103 22.43 -30.60 -15.23
CA TYR A 103 23.44 -31.20 -16.11
C TYR A 103 23.98 -32.53 -15.56
N ALA A 104 24.15 -32.62 -14.24
CA ALA A 104 24.59 -33.83 -13.58
C ALA A 104 23.57 -34.96 -13.76
N THR A 105 22.25 -34.70 -13.81
CA THR A 105 21.27 -35.77 -14.10
C THR A 105 21.40 -36.33 -15.51
N VAL A 106 21.67 -35.48 -16.51
CA VAL A 106 21.93 -35.94 -17.89
C VAL A 106 23.17 -36.82 -17.93
N LEU A 107 24.24 -36.39 -17.26
CA LEU A 107 25.46 -37.18 -17.11
C LEU A 107 25.19 -38.50 -16.37
N LEU A 108 24.40 -38.48 -15.30
CA LEU A 108 24.06 -39.64 -14.49
C LEU A 108 23.33 -40.71 -15.33
N VAL A 109 22.35 -40.28 -16.15
CA VAL A 109 21.65 -41.15 -17.11
C VAL A 109 22.62 -41.74 -18.15
N ALA A 110 23.55 -40.94 -18.65
CA ALA A 110 24.57 -41.41 -19.60
C ALA A 110 25.51 -42.44 -18.96
N VAL A 111 26.02 -42.18 -17.76
CA VAL A 111 26.89 -43.10 -17.01
C VAL A 111 26.14 -44.38 -16.68
N LYS A 112 24.86 -44.31 -16.29
CA LYS A 112 24.03 -45.50 -16.07
C LYS A 112 23.91 -46.33 -17.35
N SER A 113 23.52 -45.69 -18.46
CA SER A 113 23.38 -46.34 -19.75
C SER A 113 24.66 -47.07 -20.15
N PHE A 114 25.81 -46.42 -19.99
CA PHE A 114 27.12 -47.00 -20.27
C PHE A 114 27.49 -48.16 -19.32
N SER A 115 27.18 -48.01 -18.03
CA SER A 115 27.42 -49.07 -17.04
C SER A 115 26.63 -50.36 -17.36
N MET A 116 25.45 -50.22 -17.97
CA MET A 116 24.63 -51.35 -18.40
C MET A 116 25.21 -52.04 -19.64
N LEU A 117 25.84 -51.30 -20.55
CA LEU A 117 26.47 -51.84 -21.76
C LEU A 117 27.75 -52.62 -21.47
N ILE A 118 28.59 -52.14 -20.54
CA ILE A 118 29.92 -52.72 -20.29
C ILE A 118 29.88 -54.04 -19.53
N ALA A 119 28.80 -54.35 -18.82
CA ALA A 119 28.61 -55.58 -18.01
C ALA A 119 29.73 -55.93 -16.99
N ARG A 120 30.79 -55.13 -16.85
CA ARG A 120 31.88 -55.31 -15.88
C ARG A 120 31.50 -54.75 -14.51
N GLY A 121 31.90 -55.44 -13.44
CA GLY A 121 31.57 -55.06 -12.06
C GLY A 121 32.08 -53.67 -11.66
N TRP A 122 33.26 -53.26 -12.12
CA TRP A 122 33.83 -51.94 -11.82
C TRP A 122 32.98 -50.78 -12.39
N ALA A 123 32.34 -50.97 -13.55
CA ALA A 123 31.49 -49.94 -14.16
C ALA A 123 30.23 -49.69 -13.31
N LYS A 124 29.68 -50.75 -12.70
CA LYS A 124 28.58 -50.66 -11.74
C LYS A 124 29.01 -49.97 -10.44
N GLY A 125 30.21 -50.31 -9.94
CA GLY A 125 30.78 -49.66 -8.77
C GLY A 125 31.02 -48.16 -8.98
N LEU A 126 31.57 -47.78 -10.15
CA LEU A 126 31.78 -46.38 -10.51
C LEU A 126 30.45 -45.62 -10.62
N PHE A 127 29.45 -46.19 -11.31
CA PHE A 127 28.12 -45.59 -11.38
C PHE A 127 27.52 -45.39 -9.98
N PHE A 128 27.59 -46.41 -9.11
CA PHE A 128 27.08 -46.32 -7.74
C PHE A 128 27.79 -45.20 -6.95
N PHE A 129 29.11 -45.08 -7.07
CA PHE A 129 29.87 -44.01 -6.44
C PHE A 129 29.42 -42.61 -6.93
N VAL A 130 29.28 -42.43 -8.24
CA VAL A 130 28.79 -41.17 -8.83
C VAL A 130 27.37 -40.84 -8.36
N LEU A 131 26.49 -41.85 -8.25
CA LEU A 131 25.12 -41.70 -7.74
C LEU A 131 25.10 -41.24 -6.28
N VAL A 132 25.98 -41.76 -5.42
CA VAL A 132 26.10 -41.33 -4.02
C VAL A 132 26.57 -39.88 -3.93
N LEU A 133 27.56 -39.48 -4.74
CA LEU A 133 28.01 -38.08 -4.80
C LEU A 133 26.89 -37.15 -5.28
N PHE A 134 26.12 -37.57 -6.28
CA PHE A 134 24.96 -36.83 -6.77
C PHE A 134 23.95 -36.61 -5.64
N ILE A 135 23.61 -37.65 -4.87
CA ILE A 135 22.68 -37.53 -3.74
C ILE A 135 23.21 -36.59 -2.67
N ALA A 136 24.50 -36.67 -2.33
CA ALA A 136 25.09 -35.76 -1.35
C ALA A 136 24.97 -34.28 -1.79
N ALA A 137 25.23 -34.01 -3.08
CA ALA A 137 25.07 -32.68 -3.66
C ALA A 137 23.59 -32.23 -3.67
N SER A 138 22.67 -33.13 -4.03
CA SER A 138 21.23 -32.87 -3.95
C SER A 138 20.81 -32.55 -2.51
N LEU A 139 21.22 -33.33 -1.51
CA LEU A 139 20.90 -33.10 -0.09
C LEU A 139 21.42 -31.74 0.39
N LYS A 140 22.62 -31.33 -0.03
CA LYS A 140 23.11 -29.97 0.22
C LYS A 140 22.19 -28.94 -0.42
N GLN A 141 21.84 -29.09 -1.70
CA GLN A 141 20.92 -28.19 -2.41
C GLN A 141 19.56 -28.06 -1.70
N GLY A 142 19.03 -29.16 -1.18
CA GLY A 142 17.78 -29.16 -0.41
C GLY A 142 17.90 -28.40 0.91
N LYS A 143 19.05 -28.49 1.59
CA LYS A 143 19.34 -27.71 2.80
C LYS A 143 19.42 -26.22 2.48
N ASP A 144 20.23 -25.85 1.49
CA ASP A 144 20.44 -24.45 1.07
C ASP A 144 19.11 -23.82 0.59
N GLY A 145 18.27 -24.60 -0.12
CA GLY A 145 16.92 -24.18 -0.49
C GLY A 145 15.97 -24.00 0.70
N GLY A 146 16.09 -24.85 1.73
CA GLY A 146 15.35 -24.66 2.98
C GLY A 146 15.76 -23.38 3.69
N GLU A 147 17.06 -23.12 3.79
CA GLU A 147 17.60 -21.88 4.39
C GLU A 147 17.10 -20.64 3.66
N LEU A 148 17.07 -20.69 2.32
CA LEU A 148 16.53 -19.61 1.49
C LEU A 148 15.05 -19.29 1.79
N VAL A 149 14.24 -20.31 2.05
CA VAL A 149 12.81 -20.14 2.36
C VAL A 149 12.61 -19.71 3.82
N TYR A 150 13.30 -20.34 4.77
CA TYR A 150 13.03 -20.17 6.21
C TYR A 150 13.84 -19.05 6.87
N GLU A 151 15.03 -18.71 6.37
CA GLU A 151 15.87 -17.65 6.97
C GLU A 151 15.80 -16.35 6.19
N TYR A 152 15.67 -16.45 4.86
CA TYR A 152 15.63 -15.28 3.98
C TYR A 152 14.23 -14.94 3.46
N GLY A 153 13.23 -15.75 3.80
CA GLY A 153 11.82 -15.49 3.50
C GLY A 153 11.43 -15.67 2.03
N ALA A 154 12.26 -16.34 1.22
CA ALA A 154 11.95 -16.56 -0.18
C ALA A 154 10.66 -17.38 -0.30
N ASN A 155 9.63 -16.77 -0.90
CA ASN A 155 8.37 -17.42 -1.23
C ASN A 155 7.53 -17.89 -0.01
N ASN A 156 7.76 -17.38 1.20
CA ASN A 156 6.97 -17.79 2.39
C ASN A 156 6.77 -16.71 3.46
N GLU A 157 7.67 -15.73 3.62
CA GLU A 157 7.59 -14.80 4.77
C GLU A 157 7.23 -13.37 4.38
N MET A 158 7.69 -12.88 3.23
CA MET A 158 7.31 -11.54 2.76
C MET A 158 5.85 -11.43 2.34
N VAL A 159 5.23 -12.50 1.85
CA VAL A 159 3.79 -12.49 1.57
C VAL A 159 3.00 -12.41 2.88
N ALA A 160 3.36 -13.22 3.89
CA ALA A 160 2.70 -13.19 5.19
C ALA A 160 2.87 -11.83 5.91
N THR A 161 4.09 -11.28 5.95
CA THR A 161 4.31 -9.95 6.57
C THR A 161 3.67 -8.81 5.79
N HIS A 162 3.59 -8.90 4.45
CA HIS A 162 2.87 -7.91 3.66
C HIS A 162 1.35 -8.07 3.76
N GLU A 163 0.81 -9.28 3.89
CA GLU A 163 -0.60 -9.52 4.20
C GLU A 163 -0.97 -8.93 5.55
N ASP A 164 -0.20 -9.21 6.61
CA ASP A 164 -0.41 -8.61 7.94
C ASP A 164 -0.36 -7.07 7.87
N THR A 165 0.61 -6.52 7.13
CA THR A 165 0.73 -5.06 6.95
C THR A 165 -0.44 -4.47 6.16
N ILE A 166 -0.93 -5.18 5.15
CA ILE A 166 -2.07 -4.77 4.32
C ILE A 166 -3.36 -4.80 5.15
N ASP A 167 -3.55 -5.82 5.97
CA ASP A 167 -4.69 -5.93 6.87
C ASP A 167 -4.66 -4.81 7.93
N ASP A 168 -3.52 -4.56 8.57
CA ASP A 168 -3.33 -3.42 9.49
C ASP A 168 -3.60 -2.06 8.80
N LEU A 169 -3.19 -1.91 7.54
CA LEU A 169 -3.43 -0.68 6.76
C LEU A 169 -4.91 -0.53 6.38
N ASN A 170 -5.59 -1.62 6.01
CA ASN A 170 -7.02 -1.61 5.67
C ASN A 170 -7.86 -1.25 6.90
N ASP A 171 -7.55 -1.84 8.06
CA ASP A 171 -8.21 -1.52 9.33
C ASP A 171 -8.07 -0.03 9.66
N ARG A 172 -6.87 0.54 9.46
CA ARG A 172 -6.64 1.98 9.66
C ARG A 172 -7.35 2.85 8.63
N VAL A 173 -7.50 2.40 7.39
CA VAL A 173 -8.27 3.12 6.37
C VAL A 173 -9.75 3.13 6.74
N GLU A 174 -10.31 2.01 7.18
CA GLU A 174 -11.70 1.91 7.63
C GLU A 174 -11.96 2.82 8.84
N GLU A 175 -11.06 2.82 9.83
CA GLU A 175 -11.15 3.72 10.98
C GLU A 175 -11.10 5.20 10.55
N LEU A 176 -10.20 5.56 9.63
CA LEU A 176 -10.09 6.93 9.13
C LEU A 176 -11.30 7.36 8.30
N GLU A 177 -11.89 6.46 7.52
CA GLU A 177 -13.12 6.72 6.78
C GLU A 177 -14.31 6.93 7.73
N GLU A 178 -14.42 6.16 8.81
CA GLU A 178 -15.43 6.34 9.83
C GLU A 178 -15.26 7.67 10.57
N GLN A 179 -14.03 8.02 10.99
CA GLN A 179 -13.73 9.31 11.61
C GLN A 179 -14.04 10.48 10.67
N LEU A 180 -13.76 10.34 9.38
CA LEU A 180 -14.09 11.34 8.37
C LEU A 180 -15.61 11.48 8.17
N ALA A 181 -16.36 10.38 8.21
CA ALA A 181 -17.81 10.39 8.15
C ALA A 181 -18.43 11.10 9.37
N GLN A 182 -17.98 10.75 10.57
CA GLN A 182 -18.40 11.41 11.81
C GLN A 182 -18.06 12.91 11.81
N SER A 183 -16.85 13.27 11.35
CA SER A 183 -16.43 14.67 11.24
C SER A 183 -17.30 15.47 10.25
N LYS A 184 -17.68 14.87 9.12
CA LYS A 184 -18.59 15.50 8.14
C LYS A 184 -19.99 15.67 8.70
N GLU A 185 -20.50 14.70 9.45
CA GLU A 185 -21.82 14.79 10.08
C GLU A 185 -21.86 15.91 11.13
N VAL A 186 -20.83 15.98 11.99
CA VAL A 186 -20.69 17.07 12.98
C VAL A 186 -20.57 18.43 12.30
N SER A 187 -19.78 18.52 11.22
CA SER A 187 -19.66 19.77 10.46
C SER A 187 -20.97 20.18 9.77
N GLY A 188 -21.75 19.22 9.27
CA GLY A 188 -23.07 19.47 8.68
C GLY A 188 -24.08 19.95 9.71
N ALA A 189 -24.16 19.27 10.86
CA ALA A 189 -25.02 19.66 11.98
C ALA A 189 -24.66 21.05 12.52
N THR A 190 -23.36 21.38 12.60
CA THR A 190 -22.89 22.70 13.02
C THR A 190 -23.30 23.78 12.01
N LEU A 191 -23.22 23.49 10.71
CA LEU A 191 -23.61 24.45 9.66
C LEU A 191 -25.12 24.75 9.71
N GLU A 192 -25.96 23.74 9.94
CA GLU A 192 -27.41 23.92 10.07
C GLU A 192 -27.78 24.69 11.34
N ALA A 193 -27.13 24.41 12.48
CA ALA A 193 -27.32 25.17 13.70
C ALA A 193 -26.94 26.66 13.52
N VAL A 194 -25.85 26.96 12.80
CA VAL A 194 -25.44 28.34 12.50
C VAL A 194 -26.47 29.06 11.63
N LYS A 195 -27.06 28.40 10.62
CA LYS A 195 -28.12 28.99 9.79
C LYS A 195 -29.38 29.28 10.60
N GLU A 196 -29.75 28.40 11.52
CA GLU A 196 -30.91 28.59 12.38
C GLU A 196 -30.73 29.80 13.31
N VAL A 197 -29.55 29.95 13.91
CA VAL A 197 -29.17 31.11 14.73
C VAL A 197 -29.19 32.39 13.89
N GLN A 198 -28.66 32.36 12.67
CA GLN A 198 -28.67 33.53 11.78
C GLN A 198 -30.10 33.96 11.41
N ASN A 199 -31.00 33.01 11.14
CA ASN A 199 -32.39 33.29 10.82
C ASN A 199 -33.18 33.84 12.02
N THR A 200 -32.93 33.32 13.23
CA THR A 200 -33.56 33.85 14.46
C THR A 200 -33.05 35.24 14.77
N LEU A 201 -31.75 35.51 14.57
CA LEU A 201 -31.17 36.83 14.77
C LEU A 201 -31.73 37.84 13.76
N GLY A 202 -31.91 37.45 12.50
CA GLY A 202 -32.54 38.29 11.47
C GLY A 202 -33.96 38.70 11.86
N LYS A 203 -34.80 37.73 12.26
CA LYS A 203 -36.18 38.02 12.73
C LYS A 203 -36.20 38.92 13.97
N SER A 204 -35.27 38.72 14.89
CA SER A 204 -35.16 39.60 16.06
C SER A 204 -34.76 41.01 15.69
N LEU A 205 -33.90 41.18 14.67
CA LEU A 205 -33.48 42.48 14.17
C LEU A 205 -34.65 43.21 13.50
N ASP A 206 -35.42 42.52 12.67
CA ASP A 206 -36.59 43.08 11.98
C ASP A 206 -37.62 43.60 12.99
N ASN A 207 -37.89 42.84 14.05
CA ASN A 207 -38.79 43.26 15.13
C ASN A 207 -38.28 44.52 15.87
N VAL A 208 -36.97 44.65 16.07
CA VAL A 208 -36.37 45.83 16.70
C VAL A 208 -36.46 47.04 15.77
N VAL A 209 -36.22 46.86 14.47
CA VAL A 209 -36.34 47.92 13.47
C VAL A 209 -37.78 48.41 13.39
N GLU A 210 -38.76 47.50 13.36
CA GLU A 210 -40.19 47.84 13.34
C GLU A 210 -40.61 48.58 14.62
N ALA A 211 -40.21 48.07 15.80
CA ALA A 211 -40.49 48.74 17.07
C ALA A 211 -39.85 50.14 17.15
N THR A 212 -38.65 50.29 16.61
CA THR A 212 -37.95 51.59 16.56
C THR A 212 -38.64 52.55 15.59
N GLY A 213 -39.06 52.08 14.42
CA GLY A 213 -39.84 52.86 13.45
C GLY A 213 -41.14 53.37 14.06
N ASN A 214 -41.91 52.49 14.69
CA ASN A 214 -43.16 52.84 15.38
C ASN A 214 -42.93 53.87 16.51
N ALA A 215 -41.83 53.77 17.24
CA ALA A 215 -41.46 54.75 18.27
C ALA A 215 -41.09 56.12 17.66
N VAL A 216 -40.36 56.13 16.55
CA VAL A 216 -40.00 57.36 15.82
C VAL A 216 -41.23 58.04 15.25
N ASP A 217 -42.17 57.27 14.70
CA ASP A 217 -43.44 57.81 14.19
C ASP A 217 -44.29 58.42 15.31
N ALA A 218 -44.37 57.75 16.47
CA ALA A 218 -45.06 58.27 17.64
C ALA A 218 -44.44 59.58 18.17
N VAL A 219 -43.10 59.67 18.19
CA VAL A 219 -42.39 60.91 18.56
C VAL A 219 -42.66 62.01 17.54
N THR A 220 -42.67 61.69 16.24
CA THR A 220 -42.93 62.64 15.17
C THR A 220 -44.36 63.19 15.25
N ASP A 221 -45.35 62.34 15.51
CA ASP A 221 -46.74 62.76 15.71
C ASP A 221 -46.90 63.66 16.95
N TYR A 222 -46.21 63.34 18.04
CA TYR A 222 -46.19 64.18 19.24
C TYR A 222 -45.55 65.56 18.99
N VAL A 223 -44.42 65.59 18.27
CA VAL A 223 -43.75 66.85 17.89
C VAL A 223 -44.65 67.68 16.99
N ASN A 224 -45.31 67.07 16.00
CA ASN A 224 -46.22 67.79 15.10
C ASN A 224 -47.45 68.35 15.84
N LYS A 225 -48.07 67.56 16.73
CA LYS A 225 -49.17 68.04 17.59
C LYS A 225 -48.73 69.17 18.52
N THR A 226 -47.52 69.09 19.05
CA THR A 226 -46.95 70.13 19.91
C THR A 226 -46.61 71.38 19.09
N ALA A 227 -46.05 71.25 17.89
CA ALA A 227 -45.78 72.36 17.01
C ALA A 227 -47.08 73.05 16.55
N GLN A 228 -48.14 72.27 16.30
CA GLN A 228 -49.46 72.80 15.97
C GLN A 228 -50.07 73.56 17.16
N SER A 229 -50.03 73.02 18.37
CA SER A 229 -50.55 73.71 19.55
C SER A 229 -49.74 74.96 19.91
N VAL A 230 -48.42 74.93 19.70
CA VAL A 230 -47.56 76.11 19.82
C VAL A 230 -47.88 77.13 18.73
N GLY A 231 -48.10 76.70 17.48
CA GLY A 231 -48.53 77.58 16.38
C GLY A 231 -49.87 78.25 16.68
N GLU A 232 -50.86 77.49 17.15
CA GLU A 232 -52.17 78.00 17.57
C GLU A 232 -52.06 78.95 18.78
N ALA A 233 -51.16 78.68 19.74
CA ALA A 233 -50.89 79.57 20.87
C ALA A 233 -50.15 80.85 20.45
N VAL A 234 -49.24 80.77 19.48
CA VAL A 234 -48.53 81.92 18.91
C VAL A 234 -49.49 82.78 18.08
N ASP A 235 -50.35 82.18 17.26
CA ASP A 235 -51.38 82.91 16.51
C ASP A 235 -52.42 83.56 17.45
N ALA A 236 -52.75 82.91 18.57
CA ALA A 236 -53.59 83.51 19.61
C ALA A 236 -52.91 84.67 20.36
N MET A 237 -51.57 84.69 20.44
CA MET A 237 -50.80 85.76 21.07
C MET A 237 -50.47 86.92 20.12
N VAL A 238 -50.50 86.74 18.80
CA VAL A 238 -50.03 87.73 17.81
C VAL A 238 -51.18 88.46 17.08
N GLY A 239 -52.43 88.19 17.44
CA GLY A 239 -53.62 88.88 16.92
C GLY A 239 -53.81 90.36 17.32
N ASP A 240 -52.76 91.18 17.42
CA ASP A 240 -52.82 92.64 17.26
C ASP A 240 -51.39 93.24 17.19
N ARG A 241 -50.81 93.33 15.98
CA ARG A 241 -50.18 94.55 15.43
C ARG A 241 -49.36 94.27 14.17
N ASN A 242 -49.50 95.24 13.26
CA ASN A 242 -48.99 95.31 11.91
C ASN A 242 -47.61 96.00 11.84
N MET A 243 -46.91 95.75 10.73
CA MET A 243 -45.84 96.54 10.07
C MET A 243 -44.36 96.12 10.17
N SER A 244 -43.81 95.94 8.95
CA SER A 244 -42.50 96.39 8.40
C SER A 244 -41.19 95.59 8.63
N GLU A 245 -40.65 95.12 7.49
CA GLU A 245 -39.25 94.84 7.04
C GLU A 245 -38.14 95.80 7.54
N PRO A 246 -36.80 95.59 7.28
CA PRO A 246 -36.08 94.51 6.55
C PRO A 246 -34.73 94.00 7.17
N ALA A 247 -34.10 93.00 6.50
CA ALA A 247 -32.65 92.63 6.44
C ALA A 247 -31.93 92.21 7.76
N GLU A 248 -30.91 91.34 7.83
CA GLU A 248 -29.82 90.93 6.93
C GLU A 248 -29.17 89.61 7.44
N THR A 249 -28.52 88.88 6.53
CA THR A 249 -27.49 87.81 6.62
C THR A 249 -26.89 87.34 7.96
N VAL A 250 -26.63 86.02 8.09
CA VAL A 250 -25.29 85.36 8.23
C VAL A 250 -25.45 83.82 8.28
N ALA A 251 -24.77 83.10 7.39
CA ALA A 251 -24.47 81.65 7.46
C ALA A 251 -23.09 81.45 8.18
N PRO A 252 -22.52 80.23 8.41
CA PRO A 252 -22.98 78.85 8.17
C PRO A 252 -22.70 77.89 9.37
N GLN A 253 -23.03 76.60 9.26
CA GLN A 253 -22.04 75.49 9.26
C GLN A 253 -22.69 74.10 9.39
N GLU A 254 -22.41 73.27 8.37
CA GLU A 254 -22.47 71.81 8.43
C GLU A 254 -21.55 71.26 9.53
N VAL A 255 -22.05 70.31 10.31
CA VAL A 255 -21.20 69.40 11.09
C VAL A 255 -21.38 67.98 10.56
N ASN A 256 -20.51 67.69 9.59
CA ASN A 256 -20.10 66.37 9.16
C ASN A 256 -19.44 65.62 10.34
N ARG A 257 -19.92 64.42 10.68
CA ARG A 257 -19.17 63.45 11.49
C ARG A 257 -19.23 62.07 10.84
N SER A 258 -18.36 61.89 9.87
CA SER A 258 -17.79 60.59 9.51
C SER A 258 -16.89 60.08 10.64
N VAL A 259 -17.21 58.93 11.24
CA VAL A 259 -16.29 58.17 12.08
C VAL A 259 -15.75 56.99 11.27
N PRO A 260 -14.42 56.87 11.07
CA PRO A 260 -13.81 55.70 10.45
C PRO A 260 -13.48 54.67 11.53
N VAL A 261 -14.02 53.45 11.42
CA VAL A 261 -13.51 52.31 12.19
C VAL A 261 -12.46 51.60 11.35
N SER A 262 -11.20 51.83 11.71
CA SER A 262 -10.03 51.18 11.15
C SER A 262 -9.98 49.69 11.53
N MET A 263 -9.85 48.83 10.52
CA MET A 263 -9.49 47.42 10.72
C MET A 263 -8.04 47.30 11.22
N PRO A 264 -7.75 46.47 12.24
CA PRO A 264 -6.39 46.00 12.49
C PRO A 264 -6.05 44.87 11.50
N LYS A 265 -5.01 45.08 10.69
CA LYS A 265 -4.32 44.03 9.93
C LYS A 265 -3.79 42.98 10.91
N MET A 266 -4.36 41.78 10.94
CA MET A 266 -3.68 40.64 11.55
C MET A 266 -2.63 40.08 10.61
N ASN A 267 -1.45 39.99 11.20
CA ASN A 267 -0.17 39.63 10.65
C ASN A 267 -0.17 38.15 10.24
N ARG A 268 0.31 37.87 9.02
CA ARG A 268 0.65 36.51 8.59
C ARG A 268 1.85 36.03 9.40
N THR A 269 1.64 35.14 10.36
CA THR A 269 2.70 34.32 10.93
C THR A 269 2.68 32.95 10.27
N SER A 270 3.61 32.77 9.35
CA SER A 270 4.04 31.53 8.73
C SER A 270 4.98 30.77 9.66
N ILE A 271 4.66 29.54 10.09
CA ILE A 271 5.62 28.51 10.53
C ILE A 271 4.94 27.11 10.40
N PRO A 272 5.67 25.98 10.29
CA PRO A 272 6.38 25.47 9.11
C PRO A 272 5.81 24.11 8.64
N ARG A 273 6.11 23.75 7.38
CA ARG A 273 6.02 22.36 6.88
C ARG A 273 7.08 21.53 7.61
N GLY A 274 6.63 20.50 8.33
CA GLY A 274 7.50 19.43 8.80
C GLY A 274 7.80 18.48 7.66
N ASP A 275 9.06 18.47 7.22
CA ASP A 275 9.65 17.36 6.50
C ASP A 275 9.74 16.16 7.45
N ILE A 276 9.14 15.03 7.09
CA ILE A 276 9.51 13.74 7.67
C ILE A 276 9.87 12.83 6.50
N ALA A 277 11.19 12.73 6.32
CA ALA A 277 11.83 11.69 5.54
C ALA A 277 11.96 10.42 6.41
N THR A 278 11.55 9.30 5.82
CA THR A 278 12.19 7.97 5.87
C THR A 278 12.65 7.40 7.21
N HIS A 279 12.08 6.25 7.56
CA HIS A 279 12.83 5.00 7.73
C HIS A 279 11.98 3.81 7.28
#